data_AF-A0A9E1JQM7-F1
#
_entry.id   AF-A0A9E1JQM7-F1
#
_cell.length_a   1.000
_cell.length_b   1.000
_cell.length_c   1.000
_cell.angle_alpha   90.00
_cell.angle_beta   90.00
_cell.angle_gamma   90.00
#
_symmetry.space_group_name_H-M   'P 1'
#
loop_
_entity.id
_entity.type
_entity.pdbx_description
1 polymer ?
#
loop_
_entity_poly.entity_id
_entity_poly.type
_entity_poly.pdbx_seq_one_letter_code
_entity_poly.pdbx_strand_id
1 'polypeptide(L)' 'MTQQTKQIPVSSIILDEDIYPRKGIDHRRVGIFSENLRDGFTFDPIEVEP' A
#
# COMPACT_ATOMS: atom_id res chain seq x y z
N MET A 1 -6.75 14.24 16.35
CA MET A 1 -5.38 13.75 16.58
C MET A 1 -4.67 13.82 15.25
N THR A 2 -3.60 14.59 15.13
CA THR A 2 -2.81 14.67 13.88
C THR A 2 -2.13 13.33 13.67
N GLN A 3 -2.59 12.55 12.69
CA GLN A 3 -1.92 11.31 12.29
C GLN A 3 -0.51 11.67 11.83
N GLN A 4 0.50 11.18 12.54
CA GLN A 4 1.89 11.42 12.19
C GLN A 4 2.28 10.48 11.05
N THR A 5 2.44 11.03 9.85
CA THR A 5 2.91 10.26 8.70
C THR A 5 4.43 10.10 8.79
N LYS A 6 4.91 8.87 8.63
CA LYS A 6 6.33 8.54 8.60
C LYS A 6 6.66 7.83 7.31
N GLN A 7 7.74 8.24 6.66
CA GLN A 7 8.29 7.48 5.55
C GLN A 7 9.08 6.30 6.10
N ILE A 8 8.74 5.11 5.63
CA ILE A 8 9.46 3.88 5.95
C ILE A 8 10.03 3.29 4.65
N PRO A 9 11.21 2.65 4.69
CA PRO A 9 11.71 1.91 3.53
C PRO A 9 10.76 0.77 3.19
N VAL A 10 10.46 0.58 1.91
CA VAL A 10 9.60 -0.54 1.45
C VAL A 10 10.18 -1.89 1.86
N SER A 11 11.52 -2.01 1.92
CA SER A 11 12.21 -3.21 2.40
C SER A 11 11.95 -3.55 3.87
N SER A 12 11.41 -2.61 4.66
CA SER A 12 11.03 -2.82 6.06
C SER A 12 9.61 -3.35 6.20
N ILE A 13 8.82 -3.40 5.11
CA ILE A 13 7.45 -3.89 5.10
C ILE A 13 7.49 -5.42 4.92
N ILE A 14 7.02 -6.14 5.93
CA ILE A 14 6.83 -7.59 5.88
C ILE A 14 5.38 -7.86 5.47
N LEU A 15 5.21 -8.82 4.58
CA LEU A 15 3.91 -9.25 4.12
C LEU A 15 3.45 -10.40 5.00
N ASP A 16 2.41 -10.15 5.77
CA ASP A 16 1.72 -11.18 6.53
C ASP A 16 0.54 -11.69 5.70
N GLU A 17 0.67 -12.91 5.18
CA GLU A 17 -0.36 -13.55 4.34
C GLU A 17 -1.52 -14.12 5.15
N ASP A 18 -1.38 -14.24 6.48
CA ASP A 18 -2.44 -14.72 7.37
C ASP A 18 -3.46 -13.60 7.64
N ILE A 19 -3.00 -12.35 7.77
CA ILE A 19 -3.88 -11.18 7.96
C ILE A 19 -4.25 -10.48 6.62
N TYR A 20 -3.38 -10.51 5.62
CA TYR A 20 -3.60 -9.90 4.29
C TYR A 20 -3.37 -10.89 3.14
N PRO A 21 -4.28 -11.85 2.93
CA PRO A 21 -4.11 -12.89 1.91
C PRO A 21 -4.16 -12.31 0.49
N ARG A 22 -3.17 -12.67 -0.33
CA ARG A 22 -3.05 -12.19 -1.71
C ARG A 22 -3.94 -12.92 -2.72
N LYS A 23 -4.49 -14.06 -2.34
CA LYS A 23 -5.30 -14.93 -3.20
C LYS A 23 -6.52 -14.23 -3.83
N GLY A 24 -7.04 -13.18 -3.19
CA GLY A 24 -8.21 -12.42 -3.65
C GLY A 24 -7.89 -11.14 -4.41
N ILE A 25 -6.61 -10.83 -4.67
CA ILE A 25 -6.23 -9.56 -5.31
C ILE A 25 -6.55 -9.60 -6.81
N ASP A 26 -7.38 -8.67 -7.28
CA ASP A 26 -7.60 -8.47 -8.72
C ASP A 26 -6.44 -7.69 -9.34
N HIS A 27 -5.60 -8.41 -10.09
CA HIS A 27 -4.45 -7.84 -10.79
C HIS A 27 -4.82 -6.72 -11.78
N ARG A 28 -6.01 -6.72 -12.37
CA ARG A 28 -6.45 -5.64 -13.26
C ARG A 28 -6.64 -4.34 -12.50
N ARG A 29 -7.19 -4.42 -11.29
CA ARG A 29 -7.33 -3.25 -10.40
C ARG A 29 -5.95 -2.72 -10.03
N VAL A 30 -5.02 -3.59 -9.65
CA VAL A 30 -3.62 -3.20 -9.34
C VAL A 30 -2.99 -2.46 -10.51
N GLY A 31 -3.23 -2.92 -11.75
CA GLY A 31 -2.80 -2.22 -12.97
C GLY A 31 -3.26 -0.77 -13.02
N ILE A 32 -4.55 -0.52 -12.80
CA ILE A 32 -5.14 0.84 -12.78
C ILE A 32 -4.47 1.70 -11.70
N PHE A 33 -4.27 1.17 -10.49
CA PHE A 33 -3.56 1.91 -9.42
C PHE A 33 -2.14 2.27 -9.83
N SER A 34 -1.43 1.37 -10.54
CA SER A 34 -0.07 1.62 -11.01
C SER A 34 0.00 2.70 -12.09
N GLU A 35 -1.00 2.78 -12.97
CA GLU A 35 -1.12 3.84 -13.97
C GLU A 35 -1.41 5.19 -13.31
N ASN A 36 -2.36 5.23 -12.37
CA ASN A 36 -2.65 6.44 -11.60
C ASN A 36 -1.41 6.98 -10.86
N LEU A 37 -0.60 6.09 -10.26
CA LEU A 37 0.67 6.51 -9.63
C LEU A 37 1.63 7.16 -10.63
N ARG A 38 1.70 6.65 -11.87
CA ARG A 38 2.56 7.21 -12.93
C ARG A 38 2.06 8.55 -13.43
N ASP A 39 0.74 8.74 -13.44
CA ASP A 39 0.09 9.99 -13.83
C ASP A 39 0.14 11.06 -12.71
N GLY A 40 0.77 10.75 -11.57
CA GLY A 40 1.00 11.69 -10.48
C GLY A 40 -0.12 11.76 -9.44
N PHE A 41 -1.07 10.80 -9.47
CA PHE A 41 -2.05 10.68 -8.39
C PHE A 41 -1.36 10.28 -7.09
N THR A 42 -1.80 10.89 -5.99
CA THR A 42 -1.37 10.54 -4.64
C THR A 42 -2.48 9.78 -3.93
N PHE A 43 -2.08 8.83 -3.10
CA PHE A 43 -3.00 8.03 -2.27
C PHE A 43 -2.75 8.38 -0.80
N ASP A 44 -3.76 8.12 0.01
CA ASP A 44 -3.60 8.23 1.46
C ASP A 44 -2.52 7.26 1.95
N PRO A 45 -1.73 7.64 2.96
CA PRO A 45 -0.74 6.76 3.58
C PRO A 45 -1.37 5.48 4.11
N ILE A 46 -0.62 4.38 4.04
CA ILE A 46 -1.04 3.10 4.64
C ILE A 46 -0.81 3.12 6.16
N GLU A 47 -1.69 2.43 6.88
CA GLU A 47 -1.49 2.14 8.29
C GLU A 47 -0.55 0.93 8.44
N VAL A 48 0.39 1.02 9.39
CA VAL A 48 1.34 -0.05 9.70
C VAL A 48 1.33 -0.31 11.20
N GLU A 49 1.47 -1.58 11.59
CA GLU A 49 1.73 -1.94 12.98
C GLU A 49 3.16 -1.50 13.36
N PRO A 50 3.36 -0.88 14.54
CA PRO A 50 4.65 -0.33 14.97
C PRO A 50 5.74 -1.38 15.26
#